data_AF-A0A6A3IKI4-F1
#
_entry.id   AF-A0A6A3IKI4-F1
#
_cell.length_a   1.000
_cell.length_b   1.000
_cell.length_c   1.000
_cell.angle_alpha   90.00
_cell.angle_beta   90.00
_cell.angle_gamma   90.00
#
_symmetry.space_group_name_H-M   'P 1'
#
loop_
_entity.id
_entity.type
_entity.pdbx_description
1 polymer ?
#
loop_
_entity_poly.entity_id
_entity_poly.type
_entity_poly.pdbx_seq_one_letter_code
_entity_poly.pdbx_strand_id
1 'polypeptide(L)'
;MDENIRKSWQLAPDQVEITNTLWVPGLQELTQNIARRLGYESVPLQCSLYKMLIYGEGGHFVKHQDTEKEDGMIATLVVQLPSIHEGGDLVVYRGGKERYRYDFGKAEGTAAFFPHYAVHYADAQHSLEEVTKGYRLALVYSICLPATMRHLEKDSNSPTSDDLADAISEMVVEKESFALLLEQEYTPKSIGSLGTGALKHIDSARFGALSEANAVIPADKKLDFFVAKLSHKIISCPTSMFDTDWQEAERKQSIHWYSSSGEGLGYTRDAKVKCKLNFLNPGQATFTQLWEPHGDSNEEPYTGNEGPTRNTKYSRFAIVAWPAVQHAENALKIMSVELAVEALMPRRPVDAAVLRTFLNVASKKLGSGKKVWGVMIKPP
;
A
#
# COMPACT_ATOMS: atom_id res chain seq x y z
N MET A 1 -0.92 43.67 -0.84
CA MET A 1 -1.46 42.35 -0.48
C MET A 1 -2.43 42.57 0.67
N ASP A 2 -3.55 41.86 0.72
CA ASP A 2 -4.47 41.94 1.87
C ASP A 2 -3.80 41.29 3.10
N GLU A 3 -3.54 42.09 4.14
CA GLU A 3 -2.85 41.63 5.35
C GLU A 3 -3.69 40.63 6.16
N ASN A 4 -5.00 40.52 5.91
CA ASN A 4 -5.85 39.49 6.50
C ASN A 4 -5.66 38.12 5.83
N ILE A 5 -5.07 38.08 4.64
CA ILE A 5 -4.81 36.85 3.88
C ILE A 5 -3.36 36.43 4.05
N ARG A 6 -2.41 37.38 3.95
CA ARG A 6 -0.99 37.12 4.16
C ARG A 6 -0.31 38.39 4.66
N LYS A 7 0.47 38.22 5.72
CA LYS A 7 1.35 39.25 6.26
C LYS A 7 2.78 38.73 6.33
N SER A 8 3.63 39.20 5.41
CA SER A 8 5.03 38.81 5.30
C SER A 8 5.82 39.81 4.48
N TRP A 9 7.11 39.98 4.77
CA TRP A 9 8.04 40.59 3.83
C TRP A 9 8.65 39.52 2.93
N GLN A 10 8.93 39.88 1.68
CA GLN A 10 9.52 38.97 0.70
C GLN A 10 10.67 39.64 -0.04
N LEU A 11 11.72 38.85 -0.32
CA LEU A 11 12.82 39.21 -1.23
C LEU A 11 12.80 38.24 -2.40
N ALA A 12 12.98 38.77 -3.60
CA ALA A 12 13.11 37.98 -4.82
C ALA A 12 14.47 37.25 -4.84
N PRO A 13 14.61 36.14 -5.61
CA PRO A 13 15.83 35.33 -5.61
C PRO A 13 17.10 36.11 -5.97
N ASP A 14 16.99 37.07 -6.88
CA ASP A 14 18.09 37.94 -7.33
C ASP A 14 18.54 38.96 -6.26
N GLN A 15 17.77 39.10 -5.18
CA GLN A 15 18.10 39.94 -4.03
C GLN A 15 18.73 39.15 -2.88
N VAL A 16 18.91 37.84 -3.03
CA VAL A 16 19.38 36.94 -1.97
C VAL A 16 20.64 36.22 -2.44
N GLU A 17 21.74 36.46 -1.73
CA GLU A 17 23.00 35.75 -1.95
C GLU A 17 23.31 34.85 -0.74
N ILE A 18 23.58 33.57 -0.99
CA ILE A 18 23.96 32.61 0.05
C ILE A 18 25.44 32.28 -0.13
N THR A 19 26.26 32.81 0.78
CA THR A 19 27.73 32.72 0.70
C THR A 19 28.32 31.50 1.41
N ASN A 20 27.51 30.77 2.17
CA ASN A 20 27.95 29.52 2.81
C ASN A 20 28.24 28.46 1.74
N THR A 21 29.51 28.08 1.60
CA THR A 21 29.99 27.13 0.59
C THR A 21 29.40 25.72 0.76
N LEU A 22 28.89 25.38 1.95
CA LEU A 22 28.22 24.09 2.22
C LEU A 22 26.74 24.09 1.83
N TRP A 23 26.16 25.25 1.50
CA TRP A 23 24.73 25.35 1.21
C TRP A 23 24.33 24.55 -0.04
N VAL A 24 25.07 24.73 -1.14
CA VAL A 24 24.76 24.06 -2.41
C VAL A 24 24.92 22.53 -2.29
N PRO A 25 26.03 21.98 -1.74
CA PRO A 25 26.15 20.55 -1.51
C PRO A 25 25.04 20.00 -0.60
N GLY A 26 24.71 20.69 0.49
CA GLY A 26 23.65 20.26 1.41
C GLY A 26 22.27 20.26 0.76
N LEU A 27 21.96 21.26 -0.08
CA LEU A 27 20.71 21.31 -0.82
C LEU A 27 20.63 20.22 -1.89
N GLN A 28 21.74 19.85 -2.53
CA GLN A 28 21.79 18.72 -3.46
C GLN A 28 21.50 17.38 -2.78
N GLU A 29 22.13 17.12 -1.62
CA GLU A 29 21.85 15.92 -0.83
C GLU A 29 20.39 15.88 -0.36
N LEU A 30 19.89 17.01 0.14
CA LEU A 30 18.48 17.14 0.53
C LEU A 30 17.54 16.86 -0.66
N THR A 31 17.85 17.39 -1.84
CA THR A 31 17.05 17.19 -3.06
C THR A 31 17.04 15.73 -3.49
N GLN A 32 18.16 14.99 -3.36
CA GLN A 32 18.19 13.55 -3.62
C GLN A 32 17.31 12.76 -2.63
N ASN A 33 17.34 13.13 -1.35
CA ASN A 33 16.46 12.54 -0.35
C ASN A 33 14.98 12.83 -0.64
N ILE A 34 14.66 14.05 -1.07
CA ILE A 34 13.31 14.43 -1.52
C ILE A 34 12.91 13.58 -2.73
N ALA A 35 13.77 13.48 -3.75
CA ALA A 35 13.51 12.69 -4.95
C ALA A 35 13.17 11.24 -4.60
N ARG A 36 13.97 10.61 -3.74
CA ARG A 36 13.69 9.25 -3.25
C ARG A 36 12.32 9.15 -2.56
N ARG A 37 12.01 10.07 -1.62
CA ARG A 37 10.75 10.04 -0.87
C ARG A 37 9.51 10.34 -1.72
N LEU A 38 9.66 11.12 -2.80
CA LEU A 38 8.56 11.44 -3.72
C LEU A 38 8.38 10.38 -4.84
N GLY A 39 9.27 9.38 -4.92
CA GLY A 39 9.24 8.32 -5.95
C GLY A 39 9.94 8.69 -7.26
N TYR A 40 10.88 9.64 -7.21
CA TYR A 40 11.66 10.18 -8.32
C TYR A 40 13.17 9.87 -8.17
N GLU A 41 13.55 8.76 -7.52
CA GLU A 41 14.95 8.45 -7.18
C GLU A 41 15.91 8.49 -8.37
N SER A 42 15.46 8.10 -9.57
CA SER A 42 16.25 8.12 -10.80
C SER A 42 16.14 9.42 -11.60
N VAL A 43 15.49 10.46 -11.06
CA VAL A 43 15.26 11.75 -11.74
C VAL A 43 16.10 12.85 -11.09
N PRO A 44 16.90 13.60 -11.88
CA PRO A 44 17.67 14.71 -11.36
C PRO A 44 16.77 15.94 -11.13
N LEU A 45 16.03 15.96 -10.02
CA LEU A 45 15.15 17.08 -9.68
C LEU A 45 15.93 18.40 -9.60
N GLN A 46 15.34 19.47 -10.15
CA GLN A 46 15.85 20.83 -10.06
C GLN A 46 15.31 21.48 -8.78
N CYS A 47 16.17 22.18 -8.05
CA CYS A 47 15.82 22.88 -6.82
C CYS A 47 16.20 24.35 -6.98
N SER A 48 15.20 25.21 -7.24
CA SER A 48 15.38 26.61 -7.59
C SER A 48 14.88 27.51 -6.47
N LEU A 49 15.69 28.48 -6.02
CA LEU A 49 15.22 29.46 -5.04
C LEU A 49 14.13 30.31 -5.66
N TYR A 50 12.95 30.31 -5.05
CA TYR A 50 11.80 31.08 -5.52
C TYR A 50 11.66 32.41 -4.79
N LYS A 51 11.87 32.44 -3.47
CA LYS A 51 11.89 33.68 -2.67
C LYS A 51 12.42 33.43 -1.27
N MET A 52 12.84 34.51 -0.62
CA MET A 52 13.01 34.56 0.83
C MET A 52 11.82 35.27 1.47
N LEU A 53 11.39 34.76 2.62
CA LEU A 53 10.29 35.29 3.41
C LEU A 53 10.76 35.65 4.81
N ILE A 54 10.24 36.76 5.32
CA ILE A 54 10.42 37.19 6.71
C ILE A 54 9.02 37.42 7.30
N TYR A 55 8.73 36.71 8.38
CA TYR A 55 7.50 36.89 9.16
C TYR A 55 7.89 37.46 10.52
N GLY A 56 7.45 38.68 10.82
CA GLY A 56 7.51 39.24 12.17
C GLY A 56 6.22 38.95 12.94
N GLU A 57 6.04 39.62 14.08
CA GLU A 57 4.82 39.53 14.89
C GLU A 57 3.55 39.84 14.08
N GLY A 58 2.54 38.98 14.20
CA GLY A 58 1.32 38.98 13.40
C GLY A 58 1.47 38.37 12.00
N GLY A 59 2.68 37.97 11.61
CA GLY A 59 2.95 37.39 10.30
C GLY A 59 2.29 36.02 10.13
N HIS A 60 1.55 35.83 9.04
CA HIS A 60 0.79 34.60 8.78
C HIS A 60 0.45 34.47 7.29
N PHE A 61 -0.10 33.33 6.90
CA PHE A 61 -0.96 33.25 5.72
C PHE A 61 -2.07 32.22 5.91
N VAL A 62 -3.27 32.57 5.45
CA VAL A 62 -4.42 31.68 5.51
C VAL A 62 -4.26 30.48 4.59
N LYS A 63 -5.06 29.44 4.85
CA LYS A 63 -5.10 28.22 4.06
C LYS A 63 -5.30 28.53 2.58
N HIS A 64 -4.32 28.16 1.77
CA HIS A 64 -4.36 28.29 0.32
C HIS A 64 -3.62 27.14 -0.33
N GLN A 65 -3.83 26.96 -1.62
CA GLN A 65 -3.00 26.12 -2.47
C GLN A 65 -2.10 27.06 -3.26
N ASP A 66 -0.82 26.73 -3.37
CA ASP A 66 0.06 27.48 -4.25
C ASP A 66 -0.38 27.24 -5.69
N THR A 67 -0.47 28.30 -6.49
CA THR A 67 -0.50 28.14 -7.95
C THR A 67 0.85 27.58 -8.37
N GLU A 68 0.90 26.62 -9.30
CA GLU A 68 2.16 26.21 -9.92
C GLU A 68 2.86 27.45 -10.51
N LYS A 69 4.14 27.61 -10.16
CA LYS A 69 4.90 28.84 -10.41
C LYS A 69 5.99 28.65 -11.45
N GLU A 70 6.39 27.40 -11.66
CA GLU A 70 7.39 26.96 -12.62
C GLU A 70 6.88 25.69 -13.31
N ASP A 71 7.15 25.57 -14.61
CA ASP A 71 6.75 24.38 -15.36
C ASP A 71 7.39 23.10 -14.79
N GLY A 72 6.56 22.10 -14.50
CA GLY A 72 7.01 20.81 -13.95
C GLY A 72 7.34 20.87 -12.46
N MET A 73 6.85 21.88 -11.74
CA MET A 73 6.97 21.99 -10.29
C MET A 73 6.11 20.92 -9.60
N ILE A 74 6.75 19.97 -8.93
CA ILE A 74 6.07 18.86 -8.25
C ILE A 74 5.94 19.07 -6.74
N ALA A 75 6.77 19.93 -6.15
CA ALA A 75 6.77 20.18 -4.71
C ALA A 75 7.37 21.56 -4.37
N THR A 76 7.04 22.04 -3.18
CA THR A 76 7.66 23.21 -2.54
C THR A 76 8.52 22.73 -1.37
N LEU A 77 9.77 23.17 -1.34
CA LEU A 77 10.67 23.01 -0.19
C LEU A 77 10.74 24.34 0.57
N VAL A 78 10.39 24.31 1.85
CA VAL A 78 10.54 25.44 2.77
C VAL A 78 11.70 25.15 3.70
N VAL A 79 12.78 25.93 3.61
CA VAL A 79 13.91 25.87 4.54
C VAL A 79 13.85 27.06 5.48
N GLN A 80 13.48 26.82 6.73
CA GLN A 80 13.58 27.81 7.80
C GLN A 80 15.04 27.95 8.22
N LEU A 81 15.56 29.18 8.15
CA LEU A 81 16.87 29.53 8.66
C LEU A 81 16.83 29.66 10.18
N PRO A 82 17.97 29.52 10.88
CA PRO A 82 18.05 29.76 12.32
C PRO A 82 17.39 31.09 12.70
N SER A 83 16.33 31.03 13.50
CA SER A 83 15.49 32.16 13.83
C SER A 83 14.85 32.01 15.21
N ILE A 84 14.71 33.12 15.92
CA ILE A 84 14.07 33.16 17.24
C ILE A 84 12.66 33.68 17.05
N HIS A 85 11.67 32.80 17.19
CA HIS A 85 10.25 33.14 17.07
C HIS A 85 9.34 32.20 17.89
N GLU A 86 8.15 32.68 18.23
CA GLU A 86 7.02 31.90 18.75
C GLU A 86 5.90 31.84 17.70
N GLY A 87 5.07 30.79 17.72
CA GLY A 87 4.06 30.55 16.68
C GLY A 87 4.69 30.29 15.30
N GLY A 88 3.94 30.51 14.21
CA GLY A 88 4.45 30.31 12.85
C GLY A 88 4.61 28.85 12.43
N ASP A 89 3.72 27.97 12.88
CA ASP A 89 3.70 26.56 12.45
C ASP A 89 3.20 26.45 11.01
N LEU A 90 3.86 25.61 10.21
CA LEU A 90 3.35 25.24 8.89
C LEU A 90 2.32 24.13 9.06
N VAL A 91 1.12 24.36 8.57
CA VAL A 91 0.03 23.38 8.58
C VAL A 91 -0.27 22.96 7.14
N VAL A 92 -0.21 21.66 6.88
CA VAL A 92 -0.50 21.07 5.57
C VAL A 92 -1.80 20.28 5.65
N TYR A 93 -2.67 20.50 4.67
CA TYR A 93 -4.01 19.95 4.59
C TYR A 93 -4.15 19.02 3.39
N ARG A 94 -5.03 18.04 3.54
CA ARG A 94 -5.45 17.14 2.46
C ARG A 94 -6.94 16.83 2.58
N GLY A 95 -7.68 16.93 1.48
CA GLY A 95 -9.13 16.72 1.48
C GLY A 95 -9.86 17.62 2.47
N GLY A 96 -9.36 18.85 2.68
CA GLY A 96 -9.90 19.80 3.64
C GLY A 96 -9.42 19.63 5.10
N LYS A 97 -8.87 18.48 5.48
CA LYS A 97 -8.45 18.16 6.87
C LYS A 97 -6.97 18.48 7.12
N GLU A 98 -6.65 18.92 8.33
CA GLU A 98 -5.25 19.05 8.79
C GLU A 98 -4.59 17.66 8.82
N ARG A 99 -3.42 17.54 8.20
CA ARG A 99 -2.66 16.28 8.15
C ARG A 99 -1.35 16.37 8.89
N TYR A 100 -0.61 17.44 8.64
CA TYR A 100 0.69 17.65 9.24
C TYR A 100 0.79 19.07 9.77
N ARG A 101 1.39 19.19 10.95
CA ARG A 101 1.77 20.45 11.57
C ARG A 101 3.25 20.37 11.90
N TYR A 102 4.02 21.33 11.41
CA TYR A 102 5.45 21.36 11.62
C TYR A 102 5.86 22.68 12.27
N ASP A 103 6.48 22.57 13.44
CA ASP A 103 6.83 23.70 14.30
C ASP A 103 8.24 24.28 14.00
N PHE A 104 9.00 23.62 13.12
CA PHE A 104 10.39 23.95 12.77
C PHE A 104 11.35 23.97 13.97
N GLY A 105 11.26 22.98 14.85
CA GLY A 105 12.24 22.78 15.93
C GLY A 105 12.01 23.66 17.15
N LYS A 106 10.84 24.33 17.23
CA LYS A 106 10.48 25.14 18.39
C LYS A 106 10.30 24.30 19.66
N ALA A 107 9.61 23.15 19.58
CA ALA A 107 9.41 22.26 20.72
C ALA A 107 10.72 21.67 21.25
N GLU A 108 11.71 21.47 20.38
CA GLU A 108 13.04 20.96 20.73
C GLU A 108 14.03 22.07 21.13
N GLY A 109 13.65 23.35 21.01
CA GLY A 109 14.52 24.49 21.28
C GLY A 109 15.66 24.68 20.27
N THR A 110 15.57 24.06 19.09
CA THR A 110 16.61 24.02 18.05
C THR A 110 16.43 25.09 16.96
N ALA A 111 15.22 25.67 16.86
CA ALA A 111 14.86 26.68 15.85
C ALA A 111 15.84 27.88 15.76
N ALA A 112 16.43 28.29 16.89
CA ALA A 112 17.37 29.41 16.96
C ALA A 112 18.78 29.09 16.43
N PHE A 113 19.12 27.81 16.26
CA PHE A 113 20.49 27.37 16.05
C PHE A 113 20.67 26.54 14.78
N PHE A 114 19.64 25.81 14.36
CA PHE A 114 19.71 24.91 13.21
C PHE A 114 18.69 25.29 12.14
N PRO A 115 19.00 25.04 10.86
CA PRO A 115 17.99 25.11 9.82
C PRO A 115 17.03 23.93 9.95
N HIS A 116 15.75 24.20 9.71
CA HIS A 116 14.70 23.19 9.65
C HIS A 116 14.05 23.23 8.28
N TYR A 117 13.49 22.13 7.80
CA TYR A 117 12.83 22.13 6.51
C TYR A 117 11.55 21.33 6.51
N ALA A 118 10.64 21.72 5.61
CA ALA A 118 9.43 21.00 5.30
C ALA A 118 9.27 20.94 3.77
N VAL A 119 8.71 19.84 3.28
CA VAL A 119 8.41 19.65 1.86
C VAL A 119 6.95 19.27 1.75
N HIS A 120 6.24 19.91 0.85
CA HIS A 120 4.87 19.54 0.50
C HIS A 120 4.69 19.53 -1.00
N TYR A 121 3.74 18.74 -1.49
CA TYR A 121 3.39 18.73 -2.91
C TYR A 121 2.91 20.12 -3.36
N ALA A 122 3.12 20.43 -4.64
CA ALA A 122 2.76 21.73 -5.21
C ALA A 122 1.25 22.03 -5.10
N ASP A 123 0.44 20.98 -5.18
CA ASP A 123 -1.02 21.01 -5.05
C ASP A 123 -1.53 20.95 -3.60
N ALA A 124 -0.63 20.82 -2.61
CA ALA A 124 -1.03 20.71 -1.22
C ALA A 124 -1.59 22.05 -0.71
N GLN A 125 -2.78 22.00 -0.10
CA GLN A 125 -3.30 23.12 0.66
C GLN A 125 -2.47 23.31 1.94
N HIS A 126 -2.07 24.53 2.25
CA HIS A 126 -1.26 24.82 3.42
C HIS A 126 -1.53 26.22 3.98
N SER A 127 -1.26 26.40 5.27
CA SER A 127 -1.29 27.68 5.97
C SER A 127 -0.05 27.84 6.84
N LEU A 128 0.24 29.07 7.23
CA LEU A 128 1.19 29.37 8.31
C LEU A 128 0.41 30.04 9.43
N GLU A 129 0.43 29.42 10.60
CA GLU A 129 -0.12 30.02 11.81
C GLU A 129 0.59 31.35 12.12
N GLU A 130 -0.03 32.17 12.96
CA GLU A 130 0.51 33.48 13.31
C GLU A 130 1.84 33.36 14.05
N VAL A 131 2.85 34.13 13.62
CA VAL A 131 4.05 34.38 14.41
C VAL A 131 3.68 35.34 15.53
N THR A 132 3.70 34.86 16.77
CA THR A 132 3.25 35.62 17.94
C THR A 132 4.36 36.45 18.58
N LYS A 133 5.63 36.07 18.37
CA LYS A 133 6.81 36.85 18.80
C LYS A 133 8.00 36.60 17.88
N GLY A 134 8.88 37.58 17.77
CA GLY A 134 10.17 37.45 17.08
C GLY A 134 10.05 37.48 15.56
N TYR A 135 11.02 36.87 14.87
CA TYR A 135 11.08 36.86 13.41
C TYR A 135 11.44 35.47 12.89
N ARG A 136 10.61 34.95 11.98
CA ARG A 136 10.83 33.70 11.25
C ARG A 136 11.36 34.00 9.86
N LEU A 137 12.55 33.47 9.55
CA LEU A 137 13.18 33.60 8.24
C LEU A 137 13.10 32.27 7.49
N ALA A 138 12.59 32.30 6.25
CA ALA A 138 12.45 31.09 5.44
C ALA A 138 12.85 31.32 3.98
N LEU A 139 13.55 30.36 3.41
CA LEU A 139 13.81 30.25 1.97
C LEU A 139 12.80 29.27 1.38
N VAL A 140 12.16 29.66 0.29
CA VAL A 140 11.19 28.83 -0.43
C VAL A 140 11.80 28.43 -1.76
N TYR A 141 11.88 27.14 -2.00
CA TYR A 141 12.42 26.54 -3.23
C TYR A 141 11.32 25.81 -4.00
N SER A 142 11.34 25.96 -5.32
CA SER A 142 10.56 25.14 -6.25
C SER A 142 11.34 23.85 -6.54
N ILE A 143 10.70 22.69 -6.37
CA ILE A 143 11.25 21.39 -6.76
C ILE A 143 10.60 20.97 -8.07
N CYS A 144 11.40 20.93 -9.15
CA CYS A 144 10.91 20.80 -10.51
C CYS A 144 11.49 19.58 -11.22
N LEU A 145 10.69 18.96 -12.08
CA LEU A 145 11.15 17.95 -13.04
C LEU A 145 11.98 18.62 -14.15
N PRO A 146 13.05 17.97 -14.63
CA PRO A 146 13.74 18.39 -15.84
C PRO A 146 12.78 18.49 -17.02
N ALA A 147 13.02 19.43 -17.94
CA ALA A 147 12.18 19.63 -19.13
C ALA A 147 11.95 18.33 -19.94
N THR A 148 12.96 17.46 -20.02
CA THR A 148 12.89 16.16 -20.72
C THR A 148 12.07 15.09 -19.99
N MET A 149 11.74 15.31 -18.72
CA MET A 149 11.07 14.35 -17.83
C MET A 149 9.74 14.87 -17.26
N ARG A 150 9.21 15.99 -17.78
CA ARG A 150 7.91 16.55 -17.34
C ARG A 150 6.73 15.61 -17.53
N HIS A 151 6.81 14.64 -18.45
CA HIS A 151 5.80 13.60 -18.62
C HIS A 151 5.67 12.65 -17.41
N LEU A 152 6.59 12.72 -16.43
CA LEU A 152 6.53 11.99 -15.16
C LEU A 152 5.80 12.76 -14.06
N GLU A 153 5.29 13.95 -14.36
CA GLU A 153 4.44 14.72 -13.45
C GLU A 153 3.22 13.87 -13.08
N LYS A 154 3.01 13.71 -11.77
CA LYS A 154 1.85 12.97 -11.26
C LYS A 154 0.63 13.88 -11.35
N ASP A 155 -0.50 13.30 -11.72
CA ASP A 155 -1.80 13.97 -11.55
C ASP A 155 -1.98 14.32 -10.07
N SER A 156 -2.34 15.57 -9.76
CA SER A 156 -2.64 16.05 -8.41
C SER A 156 -3.78 15.26 -7.75
N ASN A 157 -4.64 14.63 -8.57
CA ASN A 157 -5.70 13.75 -8.08
C ASN A 157 -5.26 12.29 -7.92
N SER A 158 -4.00 11.95 -8.23
CA SER A 158 -3.53 10.58 -8.08
C SER A 158 -3.39 10.22 -6.59
N PRO A 159 -3.92 9.06 -6.16
CA PRO A 159 -3.80 8.64 -4.77
C PRO A 159 -2.33 8.50 -4.36
N THR A 160 -1.95 9.09 -3.24
CA THR A 160 -0.60 8.95 -2.68
C THR A 160 -0.51 7.75 -1.71
N SER A 161 0.70 7.47 -1.23
CA SER A 161 0.93 6.49 -0.15
C SER A 161 0.10 6.79 1.10
N ASP A 162 -0.11 8.07 1.45
CA ASP A 162 -0.92 8.47 2.60
C ASP A 162 -2.41 8.15 2.39
N ASP A 163 -2.96 8.33 1.17
CA ASP A 163 -4.36 7.96 0.89
C ASP A 163 -4.55 6.45 1.02
N LEU A 164 -3.55 5.68 0.58
CA LEU A 164 -3.57 4.24 0.69
C LEU A 164 -3.46 3.80 2.16
N ALA A 165 -2.62 4.47 2.96
CA ALA A 165 -2.50 4.22 4.40
C ALA A 165 -3.80 4.54 5.14
N ASP A 166 -4.48 5.63 4.78
CA ASP A 166 -5.80 5.97 5.29
C ASP A 166 -6.84 4.90 4.92
N ALA A 167 -6.91 4.53 3.64
CA ALA A 167 -7.84 3.53 3.16
C ALA A 167 -7.64 2.17 3.86
N ILE A 168 -6.39 1.76 4.09
CA ILE A 168 -6.07 0.57 4.87
C ILE A 168 -6.49 0.75 6.34
N SER A 169 -6.28 1.93 6.93
CA SER A 169 -6.65 2.21 8.33
C SER A 169 -8.17 2.20 8.57
N GLU A 170 -8.92 2.60 7.55
CA GLU A 170 -10.39 2.57 7.53
C GLU A 170 -10.97 1.18 7.31
N MET A 171 -10.16 0.19 6.91
CA MET A 171 -10.64 -1.18 6.72
C MET A 171 -11.30 -1.73 7.99
N VAL A 172 -12.52 -2.24 7.83
CA VAL A 172 -13.28 -2.83 8.94
C VAL A 172 -12.68 -4.19 9.27
N VAL A 173 -11.99 -4.24 10.40
CA VAL A 173 -11.20 -5.40 10.84
C VAL A 173 -11.95 -6.70 10.63
N GLU A 174 -13.20 -6.80 11.10
CA GLU A 174 -13.99 -8.03 11.10
C GLU A 174 -14.51 -8.52 9.73
N LYS A 175 -14.47 -7.67 8.69
CA LYS A 175 -15.23 -7.90 7.46
C LYS A 175 -14.39 -7.83 6.18
N GLU A 176 -13.20 -7.25 6.24
CA GLU A 176 -12.51 -6.82 5.04
C GLU A 176 -11.15 -7.51 4.86
N SER A 177 -11.04 -8.20 3.73
CA SER A 177 -9.81 -8.71 3.16
C SER A 177 -9.84 -8.37 1.68
N PHE A 178 -8.69 -8.27 1.03
CA PHE A 178 -8.64 -8.03 -0.40
C PHE A 178 -7.66 -8.96 -1.10
N ALA A 179 -7.86 -9.11 -2.41
CA ALA A 179 -6.97 -9.82 -3.32
C ALA A 179 -6.66 -8.93 -4.52
N LEU A 180 -5.40 -8.58 -4.72
CA LEU A 180 -4.91 -7.90 -5.90
C LEU A 180 -4.34 -8.96 -6.86
N LEU A 181 -5.03 -9.20 -7.97
CA LEU A 181 -4.55 -10.14 -9.00
C LEU A 181 -3.27 -9.60 -9.64
N LEU A 182 -2.25 -10.45 -9.74
CA LEU A 182 -0.98 -10.11 -10.36
C LEU A 182 -1.10 -10.15 -11.87
N GLU A 183 -0.47 -9.20 -12.54
CA GLU A 183 -0.56 -9.02 -13.99
C GLU A 183 0.40 -9.96 -14.73
N GLN A 184 1.57 -10.20 -14.17
CA GLN A 184 2.56 -11.09 -14.75
C GLN A 184 2.29 -12.56 -14.38
N GLU A 185 2.83 -13.46 -15.20
CA GLU A 185 2.84 -14.88 -14.89
C GLU A 185 4.01 -15.22 -13.96
N TYR A 186 3.69 -15.99 -12.92
CA TYR A 186 4.66 -16.49 -11.97
C TYR A 186 4.58 -18.01 -11.86
N THR A 187 5.67 -18.62 -11.43
CA THR A 187 5.71 -20.06 -11.15
C THR A 187 5.65 -20.29 -9.64
N PRO A 188 5.10 -21.44 -9.20
CA PRO A 188 5.24 -21.87 -7.80
C PRO A 188 6.69 -21.87 -7.31
N LYS A 189 7.64 -22.19 -8.20
CA LYS A 189 9.07 -22.21 -7.88
C LYS A 189 9.61 -20.81 -7.60
N SER A 190 9.31 -19.83 -8.46
CA SER A 190 9.79 -18.45 -8.29
C SER A 190 9.20 -17.80 -7.03
N ILE A 191 7.89 -17.96 -6.81
CA ILE A 191 7.24 -17.46 -5.58
C ILE A 191 7.78 -18.21 -4.35
N GLY A 192 7.93 -19.54 -4.43
CA GLY A 192 8.45 -20.35 -3.33
C GLY A 192 9.87 -19.97 -2.91
N SER A 193 10.71 -19.50 -3.85
CA SER A 193 12.10 -19.13 -3.56
C SER A 193 12.30 -17.68 -3.12
N LEU A 194 11.49 -16.75 -3.63
CA LEU A 194 11.73 -15.30 -3.48
C LEU A 194 10.55 -14.56 -2.83
N GLY A 195 9.41 -15.22 -2.64
CA GLY A 195 8.18 -14.60 -2.16
C GLY A 195 7.78 -13.39 -3.01
N THR A 196 7.52 -12.27 -2.35
CA THR A 196 7.22 -10.98 -3.01
C THR A 196 8.42 -10.37 -3.72
N GLY A 197 9.65 -10.82 -3.44
CA GLY A 197 10.84 -10.45 -4.20
C GLY A 197 10.87 -11.01 -5.62
N ALA A 198 9.99 -11.96 -5.96
CA ALA A 198 9.82 -12.45 -7.33
C ALA A 198 9.05 -11.47 -8.23
N LEU A 199 8.29 -10.54 -7.64
CA LEU A 199 7.35 -9.68 -8.36
C LEU A 199 8.11 -8.73 -9.29
N LYS A 200 7.55 -8.49 -10.47
CA LYS A 200 8.18 -7.66 -11.51
C LYS A 200 7.25 -6.55 -11.96
N HIS A 201 7.86 -5.50 -12.52
CA HIS A 201 7.14 -4.41 -13.17
C HIS A 201 6.02 -3.83 -12.28
N ILE A 202 4.81 -3.74 -12.82
CA ILE A 202 3.65 -3.17 -12.14
C ILE A 202 3.26 -3.94 -10.87
N ASP A 203 3.50 -5.25 -10.80
CA ASP A 203 3.19 -6.05 -9.62
C ASP A 203 4.11 -5.68 -8.45
N SER A 204 5.40 -5.48 -8.73
CA SER A 204 6.38 -5.02 -7.75
C SER A 204 6.05 -3.61 -7.26
N ALA A 205 5.66 -2.70 -8.18
CA ALA A 205 5.30 -1.33 -7.83
C ALA A 205 4.04 -1.27 -6.96
N ARG A 206 2.99 -2.01 -7.32
CA ARG A 206 1.73 -2.10 -6.55
C ARG A 206 1.95 -2.69 -5.16
N PHE A 207 2.74 -3.78 -5.07
CA PHE A 207 3.06 -4.37 -3.77
C PHE A 207 3.92 -3.44 -2.90
N GLY A 208 4.90 -2.75 -3.50
CA GLY A 208 5.71 -1.74 -2.81
C GLY A 208 4.85 -0.64 -2.18
N ALA A 209 3.92 -0.07 -2.94
CA ALA A 209 2.99 0.94 -2.43
C ALA A 209 2.13 0.43 -1.26
N LEU A 210 1.57 -0.79 -1.38
CA LEU A 210 0.81 -1.42 -0.28
C LEU A 210 1.67 -1.64 0.97
N SER A 211 2.91 -2.10 0.79
CA SER A 211 3.84 -2.37 1.89
C SER A 211 4.28 -1.08 2.59
N GLU A 212 4.56 -0.02 1.83
CA GLU A 212 4.92 1.30 2.38
C GLU A 212 3.77 1.91 3.17
N ALA A 213 2.57 1.90 2.61
CA ALA A 213 1.36 2.35 3.30
C ALA A 213 1.12 1.56 4.60
N ASN A 214 1.26 0.23 4.55
CA ASN A 214 1.13 -0.62 5.74
C ASN A 214 2.25 -0.42 6.79
N ALA A 215 3.40 0.14 6.40
CA ALA A 215 4.51 0.38 7.31
C ALA A 215 4.21 1.51 8.30
N VAL A 216 3.47 2.53 7.84
CA VAL A 216 3.22 3.80 8.57
C VAL A 216 1.93 3.82 9.39
N ILE A 217 1.05 2.82 9.24
CA ILE A 217 -0.20 2.73 10.01
C ILE A 217 -0.01 2.10 11.40
N PRO A 218 -0.93 2.39 12.36
CA PRO A 218 -0.90 1.79 13.69
C PRO A 218 -0.87 0.26 13.70
N ALA A 219 -0.23 -0.32 14.73
CA ALA A 219 -0.01 -1.77 14.82
C ALA A 219 -1.30 -2.61 14.81
N ASP A 220 -2.38 -2.09 15.37
CA ASP A 220 -3.71 -2.73 15.39
C ASP A 220 -4.42 -2.71 14.02
N LYS A 221 -3.95 -1.85 13.12
CA LYS A 221 -4.46 -1.70 11.75
C LYS A 221 -3.59 -2.37 10.69
N LYS A 222 -2.40 -2.85 11.06
CA LYS A 222 -1.51 -3.52 10.12
C LYS A 222 -2.14 -4.73 9.47
N LEU A 223 -1.90 -4.87 8.18
CA LEU A 223 -2.26 -6.03 7.38
C LEU A 223 -1.12 -7.04 7.35
N ASP A 224 -1.48 -8.32 7.30
CA ASP A 224 -0.58 -9.39 6.88
C ASP A 224 -0.75 -9.62 5.38
N PHE A 225 0.37 -9.75 4.67
CA PHE A 225 0.40 -9.98 3.22
C PHE A 225 0.79 -11.42 2.88
N PHE A 226 0.08 -12.00 1.93
CA PHE A 226 0.31 -13.35 1.42
C PHE A 226 0.34 -13.34 -0.11
N VAL A 227 1.05 -14.29 -0.69
CA VAL A 227 0.94 -14.58 -2.12
C VAL A 227 0.04 -15.80 -2.27
N ALA A 228 -0.97 -15.73 -3.13
CA ALA A 228 -1.91 -16.82 -3.36
C ALA A 228 -1.96 -17.19 -4.85
N LYS A 229 -1.76 -18.47 -5.17
CA LYS A 229 -2.07 -19.01 -6.49
C LYS A 229 -3.52 -19.46 -6.52
N LEU A 230 -4.36 -18.70 -7.21
CA LEU A 230 -5.77 -18.99 -7.43
C LEU A 230 -5.89 -19.89 -8.66
N SER A 231 -6.73 -20.91 -8.60
CA SER A 231 -6.99 -21.78 -9.75
C SER A 231 -8.45 -22.19 -9.82
N HIS A 232 -9.00 -22.16 -11.03
CA HIS A 232 -10.35 -22.61 -11.36
C HIS A 232 -10.25 -23.65 -12.47
N LYS A 233 -10.88 -24.80 -12.27
CA LYS A 233 -11.02 -25.84 -13.30
C LYS A 233 -12.50 -25.96 -13.62
N ILE A 234 -12.88 -25.65 -14.85
CA ILE A 234 -14.25 -25.73 -15.36
C ILE A 234 -14.30 -26.91 -16.31
N ILE A 235 -15.24 -27.82 -16.06
CA ILE A 235 -15.56 -28.93 -16.96
C ILE A 235 -16.91 -28.59 -17.58
N SER A 236 -16.93 -28.50 -18.90
CA SER A 236 -18.15 -28.23 -19.66
C SER A 236 -18.49 -29.40 -20.55
N CYS A 237 -19.80 -29.63 -20.75
CA CYS A 237 -20.34 -30.63 -21.65
C CYS A 237 -21.30 -29.94 -22.65
N PRO A 238 -21.47 -30.46 -23.87
CA PRO A 238 -22.43 -29.90 -24.81
C PRO A 238 -23.87 -30.12 -24.32
N THR A 239 -24.77 -29.17 -24.60
CA THR A 239 -26.18 -29.27 -24.19
C THR A 239 -26.92 -30.41 -24.91
N SER A 240 -26.47 -30.77 -26.12
CA SER A 240 -26.95 -31.93 -26.88
C SER A 240 -25.86 -32.44 -27.83
N MET A 241 -26.08 -33.64 -28.40
CA MET A 241 -25.13 -34.28 -29.33
C MET A 241 -24.88 -33.49 -30.63
N PHE A 242 -25.72 -32.50 -30.94
CA PHE A 242 -25.66 -31.68 -32.15
C PHE A 242 -25.42 -30.20 -31.86
N ASP A 243 -25.24 -29.83 -30.59
CA ASP A 243 -25.11 -28.44 -30.17
C ASP A 243 -23.64 -27.99 -30.13
N THR A 244 -23.38 -26.74 -30.51
CA THR A 244 -22.08 -26.09 -30.36
C THR A 244 -21.93 -25.37 -29.03
N ASP A 245 -23.03 -25.21 -28.28
CA ASP A 245 -23.05 -24.55 -26.98
C ASP A 245 -22.64 -25.52 -25.86
N TRP A 246 -21.64 -25.08 -25.09
CA TRP A 246 -21.07 -25.82 -23.96
C TRP A 246 -21.63 -25.26 -22.64
N GLN A 247 -22.18 -26.13 -21.79
CA GLN A 247 -22.63 -25.77 -20.45
C GLN A 247 -21.67 -26.29 -19.38
N GLU A 248 -21.46 -25.48 -18.34
CA GLU A 248 -20.67 -25.88 -17.18
C GLU A 248 -21.34 -27.02 -16.43
N ALA A 249 -20.66 -28.17 -16.39
CA ALA A 249 -21.09 -29.36 -15.65
C ALA A 249 -20.46 -29.41 -14.25
N GLU A 250 -19.18 -29.04 -14.13
CA GLU A 250 -18.47 -29.03 -12.86
C GLU A 250 -17.49 -27.85 -12.79
N ARG A 251 -17.36 -27.26 -11.60
CA ARG A 251 -16.31 -26.30 -11.28
C ARG A 251 -15.58 -26.69 -10.01
N LYS A 252 -14.26 -26.84 -10.15
CA LYS A 252 -13.33 -27.04 -9.03
C LYS A 252 -12.50 -25.79 -8.81
N GLN A 253 -12.23 -25.46 -7.55
CA GLN A 253 -11.47 -24.29 -7.17
C GLN A 253 -10.38 -24.66 -6.17
N SER A 254 -9.22 -24.02 -6.30
CA SER A 254 -8.16 -24.18 -5.32
C SER A 254 -7.35 -22.91 -5.12
N ILE A 255 -6.87 -22.72 -3.89
CA ILE A 255 -5.91 -21.68 -3.54
C ILE A 255 -4.68 -22.35 -2.95
N HIS A 256 -3.49 -22.03 -3.47
CA HIS A 256 -2.22 -22.38 -2.84
C HIS A 256 -1.61 -21.12 -2.23
N TRP A 257 -1.30 -21.17 -0.94
CA TRP A 257 -0.86 -20.01 -0.17
C TRP A 257 0.65 -20.02 0.03
N TYR A 258 1.24 -18.83 0.01
CA TYR A 258 2.62 -18.57 0.36
C TYR A 258 2.69 -17.37 1.30
N SER A 259 3.65 -17.36 2.21
CA SER A 259 4.02 -16.17 2.97
C SER A 259 4.60 -15.10 2.03
N SER A 260 4.75 -13.86 2.53
CA SER A 260 5.46 -12.81 1.81
C SER A 260 6.93 -13.16 1.51
N SER A 261 7.55 -14.04 2.30
CA SER A 261 8.90 -14.57 2.08
C SER A 261 8.96 -15.79 1.15
N GLY A 262 7.82 -16.35 0.74
CA GLY A 262 7.73 -17.47 -0.18
C GLY A 262 7.52 -18.85 0.46
N GLU A 263 7.44 -18.94 1.79
CA GLU A 263 7.16 -20.19 2.47
C GLU A 263 5.77 -20.73 2.08
N GLY A 264 5.68 -22.01 1.71
CA GLY A 264 4.42 -22.64 1.33
C GLY A 264 3.50 -22.87 2.53
N LEU A 265 2.33 -22.22 2.54
CA LEU A 265 1.34 -22.27 3.63
C LEU A 265 0.20 -23.27 3.34
N GLY A 266 0.42 -24.18 2.40
CA GLY A 266 -0.54 -25.23 2.04
C GLY A 266 -1.58 -24.80 1.01
N TYR A 267 -2.58 -25.66 0.80
CA TYR A 267 -3.60 -25.48 -0.23
C TYR A 267 -5.02 -25.78 0.28
N THR A 268 -6.01 -25.10 -0.30
CA THR A 268 -7.44 -25.25 0.02
C THR A 268 -8.23 -25.55 -1.26
N ARG A 269 -9.20 -26.47 -1.20
CA ARG A 269 -9.99 -26.93 -2.36
C ARG A 269 -11.50 -26.92 -2.12
N ASP A 270 -12.25 -26.67 -3.19
CA ASP A 270 -13.69 -26.90 -3.37
C ASP A 270 -14.57 -26.47 -2.18
N ALA A 271 -15.11 -27.41 -1.40
CA ALA A 271 -16.05 -27.12 -0.31
C ALA A 271 -15.47 -26.27 0.84
N LYS A 272 -14.13 -26.19 0.96
CA LYS A 272 -13.43 -25.38 1.97
C LYS A 272 -13.13 -23.96 1.50
N VAL A 273 -13.22 -23.68 0.20
CA VAL A 273 -13.07 -22.32 -0.37
C VAL A 273 -14.41 -21.59 -0.28
N LYS A 274 -14.91 -21.36 0.95
CA LYS A 274 -16.04 -20.43 1.19
C LYS A 274 -15.57 -18.98 1.37
N CYS A 275 -14.32 -18.69 1.04
CA CYS A 275 -13.73 -17.37 1.20
C CYS A 275 -14.10 -16.50 -0.01
N LYS A 276 -14.93 -15.48 0.22
CA LYS A 276 -15.17 -14.43 -0.77
C LYS A 276 -14.01 -13.45 -0.70
N LEU A 277 -13.05 -13.58 -1.62
CA LEU A 277 -11.98 -12.60 -1.78
C LEU A 277 -12.54 -11.34 -2.44
N ASN A 278 -12.28 -10.17 -1.87
CA ASN A 278 -12.62 -8.89 -2.47
C ASN A 278 -11.51 -8.50 -3.47
N PHE A 279 -11.79 -8.57 -4.78
CA PHE A 279 -10.76 -8.29 -5.76
C PHE A 279 -10.55 -6.78 -5.94
N LEU A 280 -9.32 -6.31 -5.69
CA LEU A 280 -8.91 -4.98 -6.13
C LEU A 280 -8.71 -5.01 -7.63
N ASN A 281 -9.42 -4.13 -8.33
CA ASN A 281 -9.39 -4.04 -9.79
C ASN A 281 -8.98 -2.64 -10.25
N PRO A 282 -7.72 -2.23 -10.00
CA PRO A 282 -7.24 -0.89 -10.35
C PRO A 282 -7.27 -0.65 -11.87
N GLY A 283 -7.22 -1.70 -12.68
CA GLY A 283 -7.31 -1.63 -14.15
C GLY A 283 -8.74 -1.62 -14.69
N GLN A 284 -9.77 -1.65 -13.83
CA GLN A 284 -11.20 -1.69 -14.23
C GLN A 284 -11.54 -2.79 -15.25
N ALA A 285 -10.79 -3.90 -15.22
CA ALA A 285 -10.98 -5.00 -16.15
C ALA A 285 -12.30 -5.75 -15.86
N THR A 286 -12.97 -6.21 -16.90
CA THR A 286 -14.09 -7.14 -16.76
C THR A 286 -13.62 -8.49 -16.21
N PHE A 287 -14.53 -9.31 -15.67
CA PHE A 287 -14.18 -10.63 -15.17
C PHE A 287 -13.52 -11.51 -16.26
N THR A 288 -14.01 -11.43 -17.49
CA THR A 288 -13.41 -12.14 -18.64
C THR A 288 -11.97 -11.68 -18.86
N GLN A 289 -11.71 -10.37 -18.94
CA GLN A 289 -10.36 -9.83 -19.12
C GLN A 289 -9.40 -10.19 -17.98
N LEU A 290 -9.91 -10.38 -16.75
CA LEU A 290 -9.08 -10.80 -15.61
C LEU A 290 -8.62 -12.25 -15.69
N TRP A 291 -9.34 -13.13 -16.39
CA TRP A 291 -9.09 -14.58 -16.33
C TRP A 291 -8.75 -15.20 -17.68
N GLU A 292 -9.37 -14.73 -18.76
CA GLU A 292 -9.22 -15.29 -20.10
C GLU A 292 -7.75 -15.46 -20.55
N PRO A 293 -6.85 -14.46 -20.36
CA PRO A 293 -5.45 -14.60 -20.75
C PRO A 293 -4.67 -15.66 -19.95
N HIS A 294 -5.21 -16.11 -18.81
CA HIS A 294 -4.58 -17.05 -17.89
C HIS A 294 -5.28 -18.42 -17.89
N GLY A 295 -6.04 -18.72 -18.94
CA GLY A 295 -6.74 -19.97 -19.16
C GLY A 295 -6.03 -20.88 -20.14
N ASP A 296 -6.00 -22.17 -19.83
CA ASP A 296 -5.63 -23.23 -20.76
C ASP A 296 -6.82 -24.17 -20.94
N SER A 297 -7.16 -24.53 -22.18
CA SER A 297 -8.34 -25.33 -22.49
C SER A 297 -7.98 -26.53 -23.36
N ASN A 298 -8.47 -27.70 -22.99
CA ASN A 298 -8.41 -28.90 -23.82
C ASN A 298 -9.81 -29.49 -24.00
N GLU A 299 -9.99 -30.19 -25.12
CA GLU A 299 -11.22 -30.92 -25.43
C GLU A 299 -10.93 -32.41 -25.47
N GLU A 300 -11.69 -33.17 -24.72
CA GLU A 300 -11.67 -34.62 -24.73
C GLU A 300 -12.80 -35.11 -25.65
N PRO A 301 -12.47 -35.87 -26.72
CA PRO A 301 -13.46 -36.36 -27.67
C PRO A 301 -14.33 -37.45 -27.04
N TYR A 302 -15.43 -37.77 -27.72
CA TYR A 302 -16.37 -38.83 -27.32
C TYR A 302 -15.65 -40.18 -27.10
N THR A 303 -15.78 -40.79 -25.91
CA THR A 303 -15.10 -42.05 -25.55
C THR A 303 -16.02 -43.27 -25.50
N GLY A 304 -17.17 -43.23 -26.17
CA GLY A 304 -18.07 -44.37 -26.33
C GLY A 304 -19.35 -44.26 -25.50
N ASN A 305 -19.24 -44.19 -24.17
CA ASN A 305 -20.38 -44.04 -23.26
C ASN A 305 -20.49 -42.64 -22.65
N GLU A 306 -19.44 -41.82 -22.79
CA GLU A 306 -19.36 -40.46 -22.26
C GLU A 306 -19.26 -39.46 -23.43
N GLY A 307 -20.05 -38.38 -23.33
CA GLY A 307 -20.03 -37.27 -24.28
C GLY A 307 -18.69 -36.53 -24.27
N PRO A 308 -18.39 -35.71 -25.30
CA PRO A 308 -17.18 -34.92 -25.30
C PRO A 308 -17.19 -33.92 -24.13
N THR A 309 -16.02 -33.67 -23.54
CA THR A 309 -15.88 -32.69 -22.45
C THR A 309 -14.84 -31.64 -22.80
N ARG A 310 -15.07 -30.39 -22.39
CA ARG A 310 -14.09 -29.32 -22.48
C ARG A 310 -13.59 -29.02 -21.07
N ASN A 311 -12.28 -29.14 -20.86
CA ASN A 311 -11.65 -28.76 -19.61
C ASN A 311 -10.93 -27.45 -19.77
N THR A 312 -11.36 -26.42 -19.04
CA THR A 312 -10.67 -25.13 -19.02
C THR A 312 -10.11 -24.88 -17.62
N LYS A 313 -8.80 -24.66 -17.54
CA LYS A 313 -8.09 -24.38 -16.31
C LYS A 313 -7.55 -22.95 -16.33
N TYR A 314 -8.07 -22.12 -15.44
CA TYR A 314 -7.56 -20.79 -15.16
C TYR A 314 -6.62 -20.83 -13.95
N SER A 315 -5.49 -20.14 -14.02
CA SER A 315 -4.56 -20.03 -12.91
C SER A 315 -3.87 -18.68 -12.86
N ARG A 316 -4.03 -17.95 -11.76
CA ARG A 316 -3.44 -16.61 -11.59
C ARG A 316 -2.94 -16.40 -10.16
N PHE A 317 -1.82 -15.71 -10.01
CA PHE A 317 -1.33 -15.33 -8.69
C PHE A 317 -1.97 -14.01 -8.21
N ALA A 318 -2.03 -13.81 -6.90
CA ALA A 318 -2.58 -12.63 -6.27
C ALA A 318 -1.81 -12.27 -4.99
N ILE A 319 -1.73 -10.98 -4.67
CA ILE A 319 -1.45 -10.54 -3.30
C ILE A 319 -2.76 -10.54 -2.53
N VAL A 320 -2.81 -11.27 -1.42
CA VAL A 320 -3.96 -11.29 -0.52
C VAL A 320 -3.55 -10.63 0.79
N ALA A 321 -4.41 -9.77 1.31
CA ALA A 321 -4.16 -9.12 2.60
C ALA A 321 -5.43 -9.05 3.45
N TRP A 322 -5.23 -9.12 4.76
CA TRP A 322 -6.24 -8.87 5.78
C TRP A 322 -5.57 -8.34 7.05
N PRO A 323 -6.33 -7.72 7.97
CA PRO A 323 -5.81 -7.25 9.24
C PRO A 323 -5.10 -8.37 10.03
N ALA A 324 -3.89 -8.10 10.51
CA ALA A 324 -3.05 -9.07 11.22
C ALA A 324 -3.73 -9.62 12.48
N VAL A 325 -4.57 -8.79 13.12
CA VAL A 325 -5.44 -9.17 14.25
C VAL A 325 -6.49 -10.23 13.88
N GLN A 326 -6.68 -10.57 12.61
CA GLN A 326 -7.54 -11.68 12.16
C GLN A 326 -6.82 -12.91 11.67
N HIS A 327 -5.48 -12.88 11.59
CA HIS A 327 -4.74 -13.92 10.90
C HIS A 327 -5.08 -15.33 11.39
N ALA A 328 -5.15 -15.54 12.71
CA ALA A 328 -5.55 -16.82 13.31
C ALA A 328 -6.92 -17.34 12.82
N GLU A 329 -7.93 -16.47 12.79
CA GLU A 329 -9.28 -16.85 12.36
C GLU A 329 -9.35 -17.12 10.86
N ASN A 330 -8.68 -16.28 10.07
CA ASN A 330 -8.63 -16.44 8.61
C ASN A 330 -7.85 -17.70 8.24
N ALA A 331 -6.69 -17.95 8.86
CA ALA A 331 -5.93 -19.19 8.71
C ALA A 331 -6.79 -20.41 9.07
N LEU A 332 -7.53 -20.35 10.19
CA LEU A 332 -8.42 -21.44 10.59
C LEU A 332 -9.55 -21.68 9.60
N LYS A 333 -10.03 -20.65 8.89
CA LYS A 333 -11.04 -20.77 7.83
C LYS A 333 -10.41 -21.36 6.55
N ILE A 334 -9.29 -20.83 6.09
CA ILE A 334 -8.84 -21.00 4.70
C ILE A 334 -7.43 -21.61 4.51
N MET A 335 -6.71 -21.90 5.60
CA MET A 335 -5.40 -22.56 5.64
C MET A 335 -5.44 -23.83 6.51
N SER A 336 -4.28 -24.37 6.92
CA SER A 336 -4.18 -25.54 7.81
C SER A 336 -4.48 -25.19 9.27
N VAL A 337 -4.80 -26.20 10.09
CA VAL A 337 -5.05 -25.99 11.52
C VAL A 337 -3.75 -25.65 12.24
N GLU A 338 -2.64 -26.24 11.80
CA GLU A 338 -1.30 -26.03 12.33
C GLU A 338 -0.89 -24.55 12.20
N LEU A 339 -1.04 -23.97 11.01
CA LEU A 339 -0.77 -22.54 10.77
C LEU A 339 -1.69 -21.64 11.58
N ALA A 340 -2.95 -22.05 11.77
CA ALA A 340 -3.89 -21.29 12.58
C ALA A 340 -3.51 -21.31 14.07
N VAL A 341 -2.92 -22.40 14.57
CA VAL A 341 -2.37 -22.51 15.93
C VAL A 341 -1.12 -21.66 16.08
N GLU A 342 -0.21 -21.71 15.11
CA GLU A 342 0.98 -20.86 15.08
C GLU A 342 0.62 -19.37 15.08
N ALA A 343 -0.41 -18.97 14.35
CA ALA A 343 -0.92 -17.61 14.34
C ALA A 343 -1.56 -17.16 15.68
N LEU A 344 -2.03 -18.10 16.51
CA LEU A 344 -2.56 -17.81 17.85
C LEU A 344 -1.48 -17.69 18.91
N MET A 345 -0.37 -18.45 18.80
CA MET A 345 0.66 -18.58 19.83
C MET A 345 1.26 -17.24 20.33
N PRO A 346 1.50 -16.23 19.48
CA PRO A 346 2.02 -14.93 19.91
C PRO A 346 0.99 -14.08 20.68
N ARG A 347 -0.31 -14.36 20.57
CA ARG A 347 -1.36 -13.58 21.23
C ARG A 347 -1.48 -14.03 22.68
N ARG A 348 -0.73 -13.41 23.59
CA ARG A 348 -0.86 -13.68 25.02
C ARG A 348 -1.33 -12.42 25.75
N PRO A 349 -2.41 -12.50 26.56
CA PRO A 349 -3.30 -13.66 26.79
C PRO A 349 -4.33 -13.87 25.66
N VAL A 350 -4.74 -15.12 25.41
CA VAL A 350 -5.93 -15.44 24.58
C VAL A 350 -7.14 -15.61 25.49
N ASP A 351 -8.24 -14.93 25.17
CA ASP A 351 -9.51 -15.09 25.87
C ASP A 351 -10.05 -16.54 25.76
N ALA A 352 -10.62 -17.06 26.85
CA ALA A 352 -11.08 -18.44 26.92
C ALA A 352 -12.21 -18.76 25.93
N ALA A 353 -13.08 -17.79 25.60
CA ALA A 353 -14.14 -17.97 24.62
C ALA A 353 -13.58 -18.01 23.19
N VAL A 354 -12.56 -17.20 22.89
CA VAL A 354 -11.82 -17.24 21.62
C VAL A 354 -11.13 -18.60 21.45
N LEU A 355 -10.43 -19.08 22.47
CA LEU A 355 -9.76 -20.38 22.44
C LEU A 355 -10.76 -21.53 22.27
N ARG A 356 -11.90 -21.49 22.96
CA ARG A 356 -12.96 -22.51 22.84
C ARG A 356 -13.56 -22.53 21.43
N THR A 357 -13.80 -21.35 20.84
CA THR A 357 -14.32 -21.23 19.47
C THR A 357 -13.32 -21.79 18.47
N PHE A 358 -12.04 -21.44 18.62
CA PHE A 358 -10.96 -21.95 17.80
C PHE A 358 -10.89 -23.48 17.85
N LEU A 359 -10.84 -24.08 19.05
CA LEU A 359 -10.76 -25.53 19.23
C LEU A 359 -11.96 -26.26 18.63
N ASN A 360 -13.17 -25.70 18.74
CA ASN A 360 -14.37 -26.27 18.13
C ASN A 360 -14.26 -26.31 16.59
N VAL A 361 -13.78 -25.23 15.96
CA VAL A 361 -13.62 -25.17 14.51
C VAL A 361 -12.47 -26.08 14.06
N ALA A 362 -11.35 -26.09 14.77
CA ALA A 362 -10.22 -26.98 14.51
C ALA A 362 -10.62 -28.46 14.59
N SER A 363 -11.38 -28.85 15.63
CA SER A 363 -11.89 -30.20 15.81
C SER A 363 -12.82 -30.63 14.66
N LYS A 364 -13.70 -29.73 14.19
CA LYS A 364 -14.51 -29.99 13.00
C LYS A 364 -13.65 -30.17 11.74
N LYS A 365 -12.58 -29.38 11.58
CA LYS A 365 -11.69 -29.41 10.41
C LYS A 365 -10.84 -30.69 10.35
N LEU A 366 -10.38 -31.18 11.50
CA LEU A 366 -9.61 -32.42 11.66
C LEU A 366 -10.51 -33.67 11.63
N GLY A 367 -11.83 -33.48 11.71
CA GLY A 367 -12.81 -34.54 11.90
C GLY A 367 -12.86 -34.99 13.36
N SER A 368 -14.05 -35.23 13.89
CA SER A 368 -14.19 -35.90 15.20
C SER A 368 -13.40 -37.20 15.13
N GLY A 369 -12.31 -37.30 15.88
CA GLY A 369 -11.34 -38.38 15.75
C GLY A 369 -12.04 -39.74 15.63
N LYS A 370 -11.89 -40.39 14.46
CA LYS A 370 -12.09 -41.84 14.40
C LYS A 370 -11.03 -42.41 15.34
N LYS A 371 -11.47 -42.86 16.52
CA LYS A 371 -10.66 -43.63 17.46
C LYS A 371 -10.02 -44.78 16.69
N VAL A 372 -8.72 -44.70 16.42
CA VAL A 372 -7.89 -45.88 16.19
C VAL A 372 -7.27 -46.23 17.53
N TRP A 373 -8.08 -46.76 18.44
CA TRP A 373 -7.56 -47.53 19.57
C TRP A 373 -7.50 -48.98 19.11
N GLY A 374 -6.32 -49.36 18.62
CA GLY A 374 -6.02 -50.70 18.14
C GLY A 374 -4.55 -51.02 18.40
N VAL A 375 -4.09 -50.84 19.63
CA VAL A 375 -2.85 -51.45 20.10
C VAL A 375 -3.23 -52.43 21.20
N MET A 376 -3.29 -53.71 20.81
CA MET A 376 -3.32 -54.84 21.74
C MET A 376 -2.07 -54.78 22.60
N ILE A 377 -2.24 -54.56 23.90
CA ILE A 377 -1.22 -54.89 24.88
C ILE A 377 -1.49 -56.35 25.29
N LYS A 378 -0.65 -57.28 24.83
CA LYS A 378 -0.53 -58.60 25.45
C LYS A 378 0.41 -58.47 26.66
N PRO A 379 0.05 -59.01 27.83
CA PRO A 379 0.94 -59.01 28.98
C PRO A 379 1.94 -60.19 28.87
N PRO A 380 3.20 -60.01 29.31
CA PRO A 380 3.96 -61.08 29.95
C PRO A 380 3.52 -61.27 31.40
#